data_AF-A0A2L2YTB7-F1
#
_entry.id   AF-A0A2L2YTB7-F1
#
_cell.length_a   1.000
_cell.length_b   1.000
_cell.length_c   1.000
_cell.angle_alpha   90.00
_cell.angle_beta   90.00
_cell.angle_gamma   90.00
#
_symmetry.space_group_name_H-M   'P 1'
#
loop_
_entity.id
_entity.type
_entity.pdbx_description
1 polymer ?
#
loop_
_entity_poly.entity_id
_entity_poly.type
_entity_poly.pdbx_seq_one_letter_code
_entity_poly.pdbx_strand_id
1 'polypeptide(L)'
;LICFKHFEERFIEREHKAVRPDGSILVVPRKSPILTPDAFPSIFPNLPSYLTKELPPKRKAPEERIIAFEKRREEEFMQWSADDKIKDYEDFVQNFEKKLPDQWIVIHKKDNIFIGKQDLSDSPTFLVSILISKELSIKVWHNNVQVDPLKLKWLLGNNCKCLFWTAFECLLSHLNGYKNHFDNATNLANAVVFLKKFIDDSSDETTNEKISFLCQQLELSSLNVPRYKPEMLLWASNFYFNYPAAYRLLRNSGKLTLPHPYYLKTLLQNIGNLEAGVWKVPTSSTWRRS
;
A
#
# COMPACT_ATOMS: atom_id res chain seq x y z
N LEU A 1 5.22 -34.34 70.67
CA LEU A 1 4.59 -34.68 69.37
C LEU A 1 3.81 -33.46 68.90
N ILE A 2 4.17 -32.90 67.74
CA ILE A 2 3.52 -31.71 67.17
C ILE A 2 2.35 -32.20 66.31
N CYS A 3 1.15 -31.64 66.47
CA CYS A 3 -0.03 -32.03 65.69
C CYS A 3 -0.18 -31.21 64.40
N PHE A 4 -1.00 -31.68 63.45
CA PHE A 4 -1.21 -31.07 62.13
C PHE A 4 -1.64 -29.59 62.16
N LYS A 5 -2.20 -29.11 63.28
CA LYS A 5 -2.58 -27.70 63.47
C LYS A 5 -1.41 -26.72 63.44
N HIS A 6 -0.18 -27.22 63.57
CA HIS A 6 1.03 -26.39 63.56
C HIS A 6 1.65 -26.23 62.17
N PHE A 7 1.11 -26.93 61.16
CA PHE A 7 1.58 -26.92 59.79
C PHE A 7 0.55 -26.21 58.91
N GLU A 8 1.03 -25.51 57.89
CA GLU A 8 0.16 -24.97 56.86
C GLU A 8 -0.41 -26.08 55.97
N GLU A 9 -1.64 -25.87 55.48
CA GLU A 9 -2.37 -26.85 54.67
C GLU A 9 -1.59 -27.28 53.41
N ARG A 10 -0.71 -26.42 52.87
CA ARG A 10 0.16 -26.73 51.72
C ARG A 10 1.08 -27.94 51.93
N PHE A 11 1.37 -28.29 53.19
CA PHE A 11 2.24 -29.42 53.57
C PHE A 11 1.46 -30.67 54.01
N ILE A 12 0.12 -30.61 54.05
CA ILE A 12 -0.74 -31.70 54.52
C ILE A 12 -1.31 -32.42 53.29
N GLU A 13 -0.82 -33.63 53.02
CA GLU A 13 -1.38 -34.50 51.98
C GLU A 13 -2.57 -35.28 52.52
N ARG A 14 -3.78 -34.88 52.12
CA ARG A 14 -5.03 -35.59 52.44
C ARG A 14 -5.50 -36.55 51.36
N GLU A 15 -4.84 -36.59 50.21
CA GLU A 15 -5.27 -37.35 49.03
C GLU A 15 -4.14 -38.21 48.49
N HIS A 16 -4.48 -39.38 47.94
CA HIS A 16 -3.63 -40.14 47.04
C HIS A 16 -3.96 -39.74 45.61
N LYS A 17 -2.94 -39.38 44.83
CA LYS A 17 -3.06 -39.10 43.41
C LYS A 17 -2.32 -40.18 42.62
N ALA A 18 -3.02 -40.84 41.71
CA ALA A 18 -2.43 -41.82 40.79
C ALA A 18 -2.85 -41.46 39.36
N VAL A 19 -1.89 -41.44 38.43
CA VAL A 19 -2.17 -41.17 37.01
C VAL A 19 -2.56 -42.47 36.34
N ARG A 20 -3.74 -42.51 35.72
CA ARG A 20 -4.22 -43.65 34.93
C ARG A 20 -3.53 -43.66 33.55
N PRO A 21 -3.53 -44.80 32.83
CA PRO A 21 -2.92 -44.91 31.49
C PRO A 21 -3.51 -43.93 30.46
N ASP A 22 -4.75 -43.50 30.66
CA ASP A 22 -5.49 -42.52 29.84
C ASP A 22 -5.15 -41.05 30.19
N GLY A 23 -4.15 -40.82 31.04
CA GLY A 23 -3.75 -39.47 31.49
C GLY A 23 -4.70 -38.83 32.52
N SER A 24 -5.83 -39.46 32.85
CA SER A 24 -6.73 -39.00 33.90
C SER A 24 -6.16 -39.25 35.31
N ILE A 25 -6.32 -38.29 36.21
CA ILE A 25 -5.80 -38.37 37.59
C ILE A 25 -6.89 -38.96 38.48
N LEU A 26 -6.60 -40.12 39.10
CA LEU A 26 -7.42 -40.70 40.14
C LEU A 26 -7.04 -40.10 41.50
N VAL A 27 -8.00 -39.43 42.13
CA VAL A 27 -7.85 -38.83 43.46
C VAL A 27 -8.67 -39.63 44.45
N VAL A 28 -8.02 -40.18 45.48
CA VAL A 28 -8.67 -40.95 46.55
C VAL A 28 -8.33 -40.31 47.90
N PRO A 29 -9.30 -39.98 48.77
CA PRO A 29 -9.01 -39.41 50.08
C PRO A 29 -8.26 -40.43 50.95
N ARG A 30 -7.24 -39.95 51.67
CA ARG A 30 -6.46 -40.74 52.63
C ARG A 30 -7.25 -40.91 53.92
N LYS A 31 -7.15 -42.10 54.51
CA LYS A 31 -7.69 -42.37 55.87
C LYS A 31 -6.93 -41.61 56.96
N SER A 32 -5.63 -41.36 56.76
CA SER A 32 -4.79 -40.55 57.63
C SER A 32 -3.95 -39.58 56.80
N PRO A 33 -4.03 -38.26 57.05
CA PRO A 33 -3.18 -37.28 56.37
C PRO A 33 -1.71 -37.54 56.65
N ILE A 34 -0.85 -37.26 55.67
CA ILE A 34 0.60 -37.35 55.80
C ILE A 34 1.20 -35.97 55.54
N LEU A 35 2.29 -35.64 56.24
CA LEU A 35 3.05 -34.43 55.97
C LEU A 35 4.04 -34.67 54.83
N THR A 36 4.25 -33.68 53.98
CA THR A 36 5.33 -33.72 52.99
C THR A 36 6.70 -33.80 53.71
N PRO A 37 7.73 -34.39 53.09
CA PRO A 37 9.04 -34.58 53.75
C PRO A 37 9.75 -33.26 54.09
N ASP A 38 9.37 -32.16 53.45
CA ASP A 38 9.87 -30.80 53.66
C ASP A 38 9.01 -29.97 54.63
N ALA A 39 7.99 -30.58 55.26
CA ALA A 39 7.09 -29.88 56.17
C ALA A 39 7.80 -29.45 57.47
N PHE A 40 7.59 -28.19 57.86
CA PHE A 40 8.03 -27.65 59.15
C PHE A 40 6.89 -26.89 59.84
N PRO A 41 6.87 -26.86 61.18
CA PRO A 41 5.82 -26.16 61.93
C PRO A 41 6.04 -24.65 61.82
N SER A 42 5.03 -23.94 61.32
CA SER A 42 5.04 -22.47 61.16
C SER A 42 3.92 -21.77 61.94
N ILE A 43 2.93 -22.51 62.42
CA ILE A 43 1.75 -22.00 63.13
C ILE A 43 1.79 -22.43 64.60
N PHE A 44 1.69 -21.47 65.53
CA PHE A 44 1.71 -21.74 66.97
C PHE A 44 0.53 -21.03 67.68
N PRO A 45 -0.65 -21.67 67.79
CA PRO A 45 -1.91 -21.01 68.12
C PRO A 45 -2.04 -20.44 69.56
N ASN A 46 -1.10 -20.74 70.46
CA ASN A 46 -1.08 -20.25 71.84
C ASN A 46 0.20 -19.46 72.18
N LEU A 47 1.00 -19.12 71.18
CA LEU A 47 2.24 -18.38 71.34
C LEU A 47 2.08 -16.98 70.76
N PRO A 48 2.90 -16.01 71.21
CA PRO A 48 2.92 -14.68 70.64
C PRO A 48 3.06 -14.71 69.11
N SER A 49 2.36 -13.80 68.43
CA SER A 49 2.25 -13.76 66.97
C SER A 49 3.59 -13.69 66.24
N TYR A 50 4.64 -13.14 66.86
CA TYR A 50 5.99 -13.08 66.27
C TYR A 50 6.67 -14.45 66.11
N LEU A 51 6.17 -15.49 66.80
CA LEU A 51 6.62 -16.88 66.64
C LEU A 51 5.85 -17.65 65.57
N THR A 52 4.69 -17.15 65.14
CA THR A 52 3.92 -17.68 64.02
C THR A 52 4.31 -16.93 62.75
N LYS A 53 4.65 -17.65 61.68
CA LYS A 53 4.96 -17.06 60.38
C LYS A 53 4.13 -17.71 59.29
N GLU A 54 3.27 -16.92 58.66
CA GLU A 54 2.62 -17.34 57.42
C GLU A 54 3.65 -17.33 56.28
N LEU A 55 3.74 -18.44 55.57
CA LEU A 55 4.66 -18.57 54.46
C LEU A 55 4.17 -17.76 53.26
N PRO A 56 5.07 -17.08 52.53
CA PRO A 56 4.68 -16.36 51.33
C PRO A 56 4.04 -17.32 50.30
N PRO A 57 3.18 -16.81 49.42
CA PRO A 57 2.60 -17.60 48.35
C PRO A 57 3.71 -18.24 47.52
N LYS A 58 3.51 -19.50 47.12
CA LYS A 58 4.49 -20.24 46.32
C LYS A 58 4.79 -19.44 45.04
N ARG A 59 6.07 -19.12 44.82
CA ARG A 59 6.50 -18.40 43.62
C ARG A 59 6.16 -19.26 42.40
N LYS A 60 5.42 -18.68 41.44
CA LYS A 60 5.11 -19.33 40.16
C LYS A 60 6.39 -19.79 39.46
N ALA A 61 6.32 -20.95 38.83
CA ALA A 61 7.44 -21.46 38.03
C ALA A 61 7.80 -20.44 36.94
N PRO A 62 9.06 -20.36 36.49
CA PRO A 62 9.46 -19.47 35.39
C PRO A 62 8.60 -19.67 34.14
N GLU A 63 8.29 -20.93 33.82
CA GLU A 63 7.44 -21.31 32.67
C GLU A 63 6.02 -20.75 32.78
N GLU A 64 5.38 -20.90 33.94
CA GLU A 64 4.05 -20.34 34.20
C GLU A 64 4.02 -18.81 34.09
N ARG A 65 5.13 -18.14 34.42
CA ARG A 65 5.26 -16.69 34.27
C ARG A 65 5.38 -16.28 32.81
N ILE A 66 6.14 -17.03 32.02
CA ILE A 66 6.30 -16.79 30.57
C ILE A 66 4.96 -16.96 29.87
N ILE A 67 4.26 -18.08 30.13
CA ILE A 67 2.94 -18.36 29.52
C ILE A 67 1.92 -17.28 29.88
N ALA A 68 1.85 -16.86 31.14
CA ALA A 68 0.93 -15.82 31.58
C ALA A 68 1.25 -14.45 30.94
N PHE A 69 2.53 -14.16 30.72
CA PHE A 69 2.97 -12.93 30.06
C PHE A 69 2.66 -12.94 28.56
N GLU A 70 2.91 -14.06 27.88
CA GLU A 70 2.57 -14.24 26.47
C GLU A 70 1.06 -14.13 26.25
N LYS A 71 0.25 -14.78 27.10
CA LYS A 71 -1.21 -14.67 27.02
C LYS A 71 -1.69 -13.23 27.15
N ARG A 72 -1.12 -12.47 28.10
CA ARG A 72 -1.47 -11.05 28.24
C ARG A 72 -1.06 -10.23 27.01
N ARG A 73 0.13 -10.46 26.46
CA ARG A 73 0.58 -9.79 25.23
C ARG A 73 -0.32 -10.11 24.04
N GLU A 74 -0.76 -11.37 23.92
CA GLU A 74 -1.69 -11.79 22.87
C GLU A 74 -3.05 -11.10 23.03
N GLU A 75 -3.58 -11.02 24.26
CA GLU A 75 -4.81 -10.30 24.57
C GLU A 75 -4.70 -8.80 24.24
N GLU A 76 -3.60 -8.16 24.63
CA GLU A 76 -3.31 -6.75 24.32
C GLU A 76 -3.19 -6.52 22.80
N PHE A 77 -2.52 -7.43 22.08
CA PHE A 77 -2.38 -7.35 20.63
C PHE A 77 -3.72 -7.50 19.91
N MET A 78 -4.55 -8.46 20.34
CA MET A 78 -5.88 -8.68 19.78
C MET A 78 -6.80 -7.50 20.01
N GLN A 79 -6.72 -6.88 21.19
CA GLN A 79 -7.46 -5.67 21.50
C GLN A 79 -7.00 -4.50 20.61
N TRP A 80 -5.68 -4.27 20.53
CA TRP A 80 -5.12 -3.23 19.67
C TRP A 80 -5.49 -3.41 18.19
N SER A 81 -5.41 -4.64 17.68
CA SER A 81 -5.78 -4.99 16.30
C SER A 81 -7.26 -4.76 16.01
N ALA A 82 -8.13 -5.03 16.99
CA ALA A 82 -9.56 -4.75 16.88
C ALA A 82 -9.86 -3.24 16.87
N ASP A 83 -9.12 -2.46 17.66
CA ASP A 83 -9.26 -1.00 17.74
C ASP A 83 -8.69 -0.27 16.50
N ASP A 84 -7.64 -0.82 15.88
CA ASP A 84 -7.02 -0.25 14.66
C ASP A 84 -7.87 -0.47 13.39
N LYS A 85 -8.77 -1.47 13.40
CA LYS A 85 -9.58 -1.80 12.23
C LYS A 85 -10.75 -0.82 12.06
N ILE A 86 -10.83 -0.22 10.88
CA ILE A 86 -11.97 0.62 10.47
C ILE A 86 -13.14 -0.31 10.18
N LYS A 87 -14.25 -0.14 10.90
CA LYS A 87 -15.43 -1.01 10.76
C LYS A 87 -16.19 -0.70 9.46
N ASP A 88 -16.61 0.56 9.35
CA ASP A 88 -17.47 1.05 8.27
C ASP A 88 -17.11 2.49 7.90
N TYR A 89 -17.70 2.98 6.80
CA TYR A 89 -17.50 4.37 6.36
C TYR A 89 -17.98 5.39 7.41
N GLU A 90 -19.09 5.13 8.08
CA GLU A 90 -19.60 6.00 9.15
C GLU A 90 -18.63 6.10 10.34
N ASP A 91 -17.98 5.00 10.71
CA ASP A 91 -16.94 4.98 11.76
C ASP A 91 -15.71 5.78 11.32
N PHE A 92 -15.36 5.68 10.04
CA PHE A 92 -14.30 6.51 9.45
C PHE A 92 -14.65 8.00 9.57
N VAL A 93 -15.84 8.42 9.11
CA VAL A 93 -16.28 9.82 9.08
C VAL A 93 -16.29 10.46 10.48
N GLN A 94 -16.59 9.70 11.53
CA GLN A 94 -16.65 10.24 12.89
C GLN A 94 -15.27 10.47 13.53
N ASN A 95 -14.25 9.74 13.09
CA ASN A 95 -12.96 9.67 13.80
C ASN A 95 -11.76 10.21 13.01
N PHE A 96 -11.85 10.30 11.68
CA PHE A 96 -10.71 10.71 10.84
C PHE A 96 -10.28 12.17 11.06
N GLU A 97 -11.20 13.08 11.36
CA GLU A 97 -10.91 14.51 11.59
C GLU A 97 -9.95 14.73 12.77
N LYS A 98 -10.02 13.88 13.80
CA LYS A 98 -9.11 13.94 14.96
C LYS A 98 -7.66 13.54 14.61
N LYS A 99 -7.47 12.80 13.52
CA LYS A 99 -6.17 12.29 13.06
C LYS A 99 -5.57 13.16 11.96
N LEU A 100 -6.28 14.21 11.52
CA LEU A 100 -5.82 15.08 10.44
C LEU A 100 -4.89 16.19 10.96
N PRO A 101 -3.78 16.48 10.27
CA PRO A 101 -2.94 17.62 10.61
C PRO A 101 -3.62 18.95 10.25
N ASP A 102 -3.33 20.01 11.01
CA ASP A 102 -3.97 21.35 10.88
C ASP A 102 -3.93 21.98 9.47
N GLN A 103 -2.96 21.60 8.64
CA GLN A 103 -2.78 22.13 7.28
C GLN A 103 -3.74 21.52 6.24
N TRP A 104 -4.49 20.49 6.62
CA TRP A 104 -5.35 19.75 5.70
C TRP A 104 -6.79 20.25 5.75
N ILE A 105 -7.41 20.42 4.59
CA ILE A 105 -8.83 20.72 4.44
C ILE A 105 -9.58 19.42 4.19
N VAL A 106 -10.78 19.34 4.76
CA VAL A 106 -11.76 18.31 4.47
C VAL A 106 -12.93 18.92 3.70
N ILE A 107 -13.32 18.28 2.60
CA ILE A 107 -14.52 18.63 1.84
C ILE A 107 -15.43 17.40 1.83
N HIS A 108 -16.59 17.55 2.47
CA HIS A 108 -17.61 16.52 2.55
C HIS A 108 -18.50 16.55 1.30
N LYS A 109 -18.60 15.43 0.59
CA LYS A 109 -19.57 15.21 -0.49
C LYS A 109 -20.44 14.01 -0.10
N LYS A 110 -21.71 13.99 -0.55
CA LYS A 110 -22.72 12.99 -0.12
C LYS A 110 -22.20 11.54 -0.03
N ASP A 111 -21.37 11.13 -0.99
CA ASP A 111 -20.85 9.78 -1.09
C ASP A 111 -19.32 9.67 -1.00
N ASN A 112 -18.60 10.78 -0.82
CA ASN A 112 -17.14 10.76 -0.81
C ASN A 112 -16.56 11.88 0.06
N ILE A 113 -15.45 11.61 0.71
CA ILE A 113 -14.67 12.62 1.45
C ILE A 113 -13.45 12.99 0.61
N PHE A 114 -13.23 14.30 0.45
CA PHE A 114 -12.01 14.84 -0.11
C PHE A 114 -11.16 15.42 1.01
N ILE A 115 -9.88 15.08 1.04
CA ILE A 115 -8.92 15.53 2.03
C ILE A 115 -7.74 16.12 1.28
N GLY A 116 -7.42 17.39 1.49
CA GLY A 116 -6.42 18.10 0.69
C GLY A 116 -5.45 18.91 1.53
N LYS A 117 -4.15 18.79 1.23
CA LYS A 117 -3.12 19.69 1.76
C LYS A 117 -3.03 20.91 0.85
N GLN A 118 -3.27 22.07 1.44
CA GLN A 118 -3.26 23.37 0.75
C GLN A 118 -1.89 24.03 0.84
N ASP A 119 -1.48 24.66 -0.26
CA ASP A 119 -0.37 25.61 -0.32
C ASP A 119 -0.93 26.99 -0.64
N LEU A 120 -0.65 27.93 0.25
CA LEU A 120 -1.15 29.31 0.22
C LEU A 120 -0.01 30.32 -0.02
N SER A 121 1.17 29.86 -0.43
CA SER A 121 2.35 30.72 -0.56
C SER A 121 2.24 31.77 -1.68
N ASP A 122 1.65 31.42 -2.82
CA ASP A 122 1.56 32.31 -4.00
C ASP A 122 0.14 32.29 -4.61
N SER A 123 -0.34 31.09 -4.96
CA SER A 123 -1.72 30.83 -5.41
C SER A 123 -2.29 29.65 -4.63
N PRO A 124 -3.53 29.74 -4.10
CA PRO A 124 -4.15 28.66 -3.34
C PRO A 124 -4.30 27.42 -4.23
N THR A 125 -3.42 26.45 -4.01
CA THR A 125 -3.41 25.19 -4.76
C THR A 125 -3.36 24.00 -3.80
N PHE A 126 -3.92 22.87 -4.22
CA PHE A 126 -3.81 21.63 -3.48
C PHE A 126 -2.54 20.90 -3.92
N LEU A 127 -1.54 20.84 -3.03
CA LEU A 127 -0.31 20.06 -3.27
C LEU A 127 -0.64 18.58 -3.34
N VAL A 128 -1.46 18.11 -2.39
CA VAL A 128 -1.93 16.72 -2.32
C VAL A 128 -3.43 16.75 -2.10
N SER A 129 -4.14 15.90 -2.82
CA SER A 129 -5.56 15.65 -2.59
C SER A 129 -5.83 14.15 -2.56
N ILE A 130 -6.66 13.74 -1.61
CA ILE A 130 -7.06 12.36 -1.38
C ILE A 130 -8.58 12.31 -1.54
N LEU A 131 -9.08 11.33 -2.29
CA LEU A 131 -10.49 10.99 -2.38
C LEU A 131 -10.71 9.65 -1.68
N ILE A 132 -11.66 9.62 -0.77
CA ILE A 132 -12.08 8.41 -0.07
C ILE A 132 -13.54 8.14 -0.43
N SER A 133 -13.80 6.95 -0.99
CA SER A 133 -15.15 6.50 -1.34
C SER A 133 -15.84 5.77 -0.19
N LYS A 134 -17.15 5.51 -0.30
CA LYS A 134 -17.93 4.72 0.67
C LYS A 134 -17.35 3.33 0.92
N GLU A 135 -16.72 2.71 -0.08
CA GLU A 135 -16.08 1.40 0.04
C GLU A 135 -14.68 1.47 0.68
N LEU A 136 -14.33 2.63 1.26
CA LEU A 136 -13.01 2.95 1.80
C LEU A 136 -11.89 2.85 0.76
N SER A 137 -12.23 3.03 -0.52
CA SER A 137 -11.22 3.07 -1.60
C SER A 137 -10.59 4.45 -1.65
N ILE A 138 -9.27 4.49 -1.71
CA ILE A 138 -8.49 5.72 -1.72
C ILE A 138 -7.91 5.98 -3.10
N LYS A 139 -8.11 7.20 -3.60
CA LYS A 139 -7.37 7.75 -4.73
C LYS A 139 -6.59 8.96 -4.27
N VAL A 140 -5.34 9.07 -4.70
CA VAL A 140 -4.46 10.18 -4.33
C VAL A 140 -4.03 10.89 -5.59
N TRP A 141 -4.04 12.22 -5.54
CA TRP A 141 -3.44 13.09 -6.52
C TRP A 141 -2.41 13.98 -5.84
N HIS A 142 -1.34 14.29 -6.57
CA HIS A 142 -0.35 15.28 -6.20
C HIS A 142 -0.22 16.27 -7.36
N ASN A 143 -0.34 17.57 -7.10
CA ASN A 143 -0.38 18.63 -8.13
C ASN A 143 -1.36 18.31 -9.29
N ASN A 144 -2.59 17.87 -8.95
CA ASN A 144 -3.64 17.46 -9.90
C ASN A 144 -3.32 16.23 -10.77
N VAL A 145 -2.25 15.50 -10.48
CA VAL A 145 -1.86 14.28 -11.21
C VAL A 145 -2.12 13.09 -10.32
N GLN A 146 -2.85 12.11 -10.84
CA GLN A 146 -3.16 10.90 -10.09
C GLN A 146 -1.88 10.11 -9.84
N VAL A 147 -1.61 9.82 -8.56
CA VAL A 147 -0.49 8.97 -8.18
C VAL A 147 -0.84 7.53 -8.56
N ASP A 148 0.12 6.85 -9.19
CA ASP A 148 -0.02 5.44 -9.57
C ASP A 148 -0.37 4.57 -8.34
N PRO A 149 -1.50 3.82 -8.36
CA PRO A 149 -1.88 2.89 -7.29
C PRO A 149 -0.76 1.92 -6.88
N LEU A 150 0.12 1.55 -7.81
CA LEU A 150 1.25 0.65 -7.50
C LEU A 150 2.23 1.26 -6.49
N LYS A 151 2.40 2.59 -6.49
CA LYS A 151 3.25 3.29 -5.50
C LYS A 151 2.65 3.25 -4.09
N LEU A 152 1.34 3.03 -3.97
CA LEU A 152 0.60 2.99 -2.71
C LEU A 152 0.28 1.56 -2.24
N LYS A 153 0.65 0.54 -3.02
CA LYS A 153 0.38 -0.87 -2.73
C LYS A 153 0.97 -1.33 -1.39
N TRP A 154 2.12 -0.79 -1.00
CA TRP A 154 2.76 -1.13 0.27
C TRP A 154 1.98 -0.61 1.49
N LEU A 155 1.16 0.44 1.33
CA LEU A 155 0.33 1.02 2.38
C LEU A 155 -1.10 0.44 2.39
N LEU A 156 -1.74 0.41 1.23
CA LEU A 156 -3.18 0.16 1.10
C LEU A 156 -3.50 -1.21 0.46
N GLY A 157 -2.47 -2.01 0.16
CA GLY A 157 -2.60 -3.30 -0.51
C GLY A 157 -3.01 -3.19 -1.98
N ASN A 158 -3.36 -4.32 -2.59
CA ASN A 158 -3.70 -4.41 -4.01
C ASN A 158 -4.96 -3.64 -4.41
N ASN A 159 -5.91 -3.46 -3.47
CA ASN A 159 -7.21 -2.86 -3.76
C ASN A 159 -7.27 -1.37 -3.39
N CYS A 160 -6.16 -0.78 -2.94
CA CYS A 160 -6.11 0.60 -2.45
C CYS A 160 -7.22 0.92 -1.43
N LYS A 161 -7.53 -0.04 -0.55
CA LYS A 161 -8.57 0.11 0.47
C LYS A 161 -7.95 0.44 1.81
N CYS A 162 -8.54 1.40 2.50
CA CYS A 162 -8.12 1.79 3.84
C CYS A 162 -8.92 1.00 4.89
N LEU A 163 -8.37 -0.11 5.35
CA LEU A 163 -9.02 -0.98 6.34
C LEU A 163 -8.55 -0.70 7.79
N PHE A 164 -7.44 0.02 7.95
CA PHE A 164 -6.79 0.25 9.24
C PHE A 164 -6.49 1.73 9.45
N TRP A 165 -6.60 2.20 10.69
CA TRP A 165 -6.28 3.57 11.08
C TRP A 165 -4.79 3.86 10.96
N THR A 166 -3.93 2.90 11.33
CA THR A 166 -2.48 2.99 11.12
C THR A 166 -2.13 3.18 9.64
N ALA A 167 -2.82 2.49 8.73
CA ALA A 167 -2.61 2.67 7.29
C ALA A 167 -2.97 4.08 6.81
N PHE A 168 -4.05 4.66 7.35
CA PHE A 168 -4.45 6.04 7.09
C PHE A 168 -3.43 7.06 7.60
N GLU A 169 -2.95 6.90 8.84
CA GLU A 169 -1.95 7.79 9.43
C GLU A 169 -0.60 7.70 8.70
N CYS A 170 -0.17 6.49 8.36
CA CYS A 170 1.01 6.26 7.54
C CYS A 170 0.87 6.90 6.16
N LEU A 171 -0.31 6.83 5.54
CA LEU A 171 -0.59 7.50 4.27
C LEU A 171 -0.47 9.02 4.41
N LEU A 172 -1.11 9.62 5.42
CA LEU A 172 -1.03 11.07 5.66
C LEU A 172 0.41 11.52 5.91
N SER A 173 1.16 10.78 6.74
CA SER A 173 2.57 11.06 7.04
C SER A 173 3.43 10.97 5.78
N HIS A 174 3.26 9.90 4.99
CA HIS A 174 3.95 9.72 3.71
C HIS A 174 3.66 10.88 2.76
N LEU A 175 2.38 11.27 2.64
CA LEU A 175 1.94 12.36 1.77
C LEU A 175 2.39 13.73 2.24
N ASN A 176 2.54 13.94 3.55
CA ASN A 176 3.00 15.21 4.10
C ASN A 176 4.47 15.49 3.75
N GLY A 177 5.29 14.43 3.76
CA GLY A 177 6.68 14.45 3.32
C GLY A 177 6.87 14.14 1.83
N TYR A 178 5.78 13.94 1.08
CA TYR A 178 5.83 13.61 -0.33
C TYR A 178 6.24 14.83 -1.13
N LYS A 179 7.56 15.04 -1.19
CA LYS A 179 8.16 15.83 -2.23
C LYS A 179 8.14 14.94 -3.45
N ASN A 180 7.34 15.28 -4.45
CA ASN A 180 7.67 14.83 -5.79
C ASN A 180 9.16 15.16 -5.98
N HIS A 181 10.01 14.13 -6.12
CA HIS A 181 11.13 14.32 -7.01
C HIS A 181 10.47 14.79 -8.28
N PHE A 182 10.63 16.07 -8.60
CA PHE A 182 10.22 16.64 -9.87
C PHE A 182 11.07 15.94 -10.93
N ASP A 183 10.67 14.71 -11.24
CA ASP A 183 11.22 13.97 -12.33
C ASP A 183 10.67 14.66 -13.57
N ASN A 184 11.55 15.33 -14.30
CA ASN A 184 11.21 16.07 -15.51
C ASN A 184 10.41 15.20 -16.48
N ALA A 185 10.65 13.87 -16.48
CA ALA A 185 9.89 12.91 -17.26
C ALA A 185 8.40 12.84 -16.84
N THR A 186 8.11 12.92 -15.55
CA THR A 186 6.73 12.88 -15.03
C THR A 186 5.97 14.17 -15.37
N ASN A 187 6.62 15.33 -15.27
CA ASN A 187 6.01 16.61 -15.67
C ASN A 187 5.67 16.66 -17.15
N LEU A 188 6.59 16.18 -17.99
CA LEU A 188 6.39 16.14 -19.43
C LEU A 188 5.23 15.19 -19.79
N ALA A 189 5.17 14.02 -19.14
CA ALA A 189 4.03 13.11 -19.29
C ALA A 189 2.70 13.77 -18.87
N ASN A 190 2.69 14.54 -17.78
CA ASN A 190 1.50 15.26 -17.33
C ASN A 190 1.07 16.34 -18.32
N ALA A 191 2.01 17.11 -18.87
CA ALA A 191 1.73 18.10 -19.90
C ALA A 191 1.08 17.44 -21.13
N VAL A 192 1.58 16.28 -21.56
CA VAL A 192 0.97 15.49 -22.65
C VAL A 192 -0.46 15.06 -22.32
N VAL A 193 -0.74 14.66 -21.07
CA VAL A 193 -2.11 14.29 -20.64
C VAL A 193 -3.06 15.49 -20.74
N PHE A 194 -2.64 16.68 -20.31
CA PHE A 194 -3.46 17.89 -20.43
C PHE A 194 -3.72 18.27 -21.89
N LEU A 195 -2.70 18.19 -22.75
CA LEU A 195 -2.84 18.47 -24.17
C LEU A 195 -3.76 17.47 -24.88
N LYS A 196 -3.74 16.19 -24.48
CA LYS A 196 -4.68 15.18 -25.00
C LYS A 196 -6.12 15.46 -24.60
N LYS A 197 -6.36 15.84 -23.34
CA LYS A 197 -7.71 16.26 -22.90
C LYS A 197 -8.21 17.46 -23.70
N PHE A 198 -7.34 18.44 -23.98
CA PHE A 198 -7.70 19.56 -24.84
C PHE A 198 -8.13 19.10 -26.23
N ILE A 199 -7.44 18.12 -26.83
CA ILE A 199 -7.83 17.55 -28.13
C ILE A 199 -9.23 16.91 -28.04
N ASP A 200 -9.51 16.15 -26.97
CA ASP A 200 -10.79 15.48 -26.79
C ASP A 200 -11.97 16.46 -26.67
N ASP A 201 -11.73 17.65 -26.09
CA ASP A 201 -12.75 18.68 -25.86
C ASP A 201 -12.91 19.67 -27.04
N SER A 202 -11.96 19.73 -27.99
CA SER A 202 -11.95 20.73 -29.06
C SER A 202 -12.55 20.20 -30.38
N SER A 203 -13.38 21.04 -31.03
CA SER A 203 -14.00 20.74 -32.32
C SER A 203 -13.15 21.18 -33.54
N ASP A 204 -12.00 21.82 -33.33
CA ASP A 204 -11.14 22.29 -34.42
C ASP A 204 -10.09 21.23 -34.78
N GLU A 205 -10.37 20.53 -35.88
CA GLU A 205 -9.53 19.45 -36.41
C GLU A 205 -8.10 19.91 -36.73
N THR A 206 -7.92 21.13 -37.26
CA THR A 206 -6.58 21.62 -37.63
C THR A 206 -5.70 21.94 -36.42
N THR A 207 -6.29 22.45 -35.35
CA THR A 207 -5.58 22.69 -34.10
C THR A 207 -5.28 21.36 -33.39
N ASN A 208 -6.22 20.40 -33.45
CA ASN A 208 -6.05 19.06 -32.91
C ASN A 208 -4.89 18.30 -33.55
N GLU A 209 -4.73 18.37 -34.88
CA GLU A 209 -3.60 17.76 -35.59
C GLU A 209 -2.24 18.33 -35.15
N LYS A 210 -2.14 19.66 -35.01
CA LYS A 210 -0.91 20.32 -34.55
C LYS A 210 -0.55 19.91 -33.13
N ILE A 211 -1.52 19.87 -32.22
CA ILE A 211 -1.29 19.48 -30.83
C ILE A 211 -0.96 17.98 -30.74
N SER A 212 -1.61 17.14 -31.54
CA SER A 212 -1.30 15.70 -31.63
C SER A 212 0.15 15.46 -32.06
N PHE A 213 0.63 16.22 -33.05
CA PHE A 213 2.03 16.20 -33.47
C PHE A 213 2.96 16.62 -32.32
N LEU A 214 2.66 17.70 -31.61
CA LEU A 214 3.46 18.17 -30.48
C LEU A 214 3.50 17.15 -29.33
N CYS A 215 2.35 16.55 -28.99
CA CYS A 215 2.26 15.46 -28.01
C CYS A 215 3.18 14.31 -28.40
N GLN A 216 3.18 13.91 -29.68
CA GLN A 216 4.07 12.86 -30.17
C GLN A 216 5.55 13.26 -30.04
N GLN A 217 5.92 14.50 -30.37
CA GLN A 217 7.31 14.96 -30.23
C GLN A 217 7.78 14.95 -28.78
N LEU A 218 6.91 15.38 -27.86
CA LEU A 218 7.14 15.34 -26.41
C LEU A 218 7.34 13.89 -25.93
N GLU A 219 6.44 12.96 -26.31
CA GLU A 219 6.58 11.54 -25.97
C GLU A 219 7.89 10.94 -26.50
N LEU A 220 8.25 11.24 -27.75
CA LEU A 220 9.49 10.76 -28.37
C LEU A 220 10.75 11.30 -27.68
N SER A 221 10.71 12.54 -27.18
CA SER A 221 11.85 13.17 -26.47
C SER A 221 12.18 12.48 -25.15
N SER A 222 11.21 11.79 -24.55
CA SER A 222 11.35 11.11 -23.26
C SER A 222 11.82 9.65 -23.39
N LEU A 223 11.89 9.11 -24.62
CA LEU A 223 12.26 7.72 -24.87
C LEU A 223 13.73 7.58 -25.27
N ASN A 224 14.43 6.63 -24.64
CA ASN A 224 15.79 6.26 -25.04
C ASN A 224 15.85 5.65 -26.46
N VAL A 225 14.79 4.93 -26.85
CA VAL A 225 14.63 4.35 -28.19
C VAL A 225 13.31 4.84 -28.77
N PRO A 226 13.33 5.79 -29.73
CA PRO A 226 12.12 6.38 -30.25
C PRO A 226 11.33 5.37 -31.10
N ARG A 227 10.05 5.18 -30.77
CA ARG A 227 9.09 4.40 -31.57
C ARG A 227 8.15 5.36 -32.30
N TYR A 228 8.31 5.44 -33.61
CA TYR A 228 7.54 6.37 -34.44
C TYR A 228 6.19 5.76 -34.86
N LYS A 229 5.13 6.57 -34.83
CA LYS A 229 3.83 6.19 -35.43
C LYS A 229 3.95 6.12 -36.96
N PRO A 230 3.12 5.32 -37.65
CA PRO A 230 3.16 5.17 -39.11
C PRO A 230 3.03 6.51 -39.86
N GLU A 231 2.14 7.40 -39.42
CA GLU A 231 1.94 8.73 -40.01
C GLU A 231 3.21 9.58 -39.97
N MET A 232 3.94 9.55 -38.84
CA MET A 232 5.21 10.25 -38.68
C MET A 232 6.28 9.69 -39.61
N LEU A 233 6.30 8.37 -39.83
CA LEU A 233 7.22 7.72 -40.76
C LEU A 233 6.91 8.08 -42.21
N LEU A 234 5.63 8.12 -42.59
CA LEU A 234 5.19 8.57 -43.91
C LEU A 234 5.57 10.03 -44.15
N TRP A 235 5.26 10.91 -43.20
CA TRP A 235 5.61 12.33 -43.27
C TRP A 235 7.13 12.54 -43.36
N ALA A 236 7.90 11.87 -42.50
CA ALA A 236 9.36 11.95 -42.50
C ALA A 236 9.97 11.39 -43.80
N SER A 237 9.42 10.30 -44.35
CA SER A 237 9.86 9.75 -45.63
C SER A 237 9.61 10.74 -46.76
N ASN A 238 8.38 11.23 -46.87
CA ASN A 238 8.00 12.20 -47.89
C ASN A 238 8.89 13.45 -47.82
N PHE A 239 9.16 13.96 -46.61
CA PHE A 239 10.03 15.12 -46.44
C PHE A 239 11.50 14.81 -46.79
N TYR A 240 12.01 13.64 -46.39
CA TYR A 240 13.39 13.24 -46.69
C TYR A 240 13.64 13.05 -48.18
N PHE A 241 12.73 12.41 -48.93
CA PHE A 241 12.94 12.13 -50.35
C PHE A 241 12.76 13.36 -51.23
N ASN A 242 11.87 14.28 -50.87
CA ASN A 242 11.71 15.53 -51.62
C ASN A 242 12.76 16.58 -51.24
N TYR A 243 13.15 16.67 -49.96
CA TYR A 243 14.06 17.72 -49.48
C TYR A 243 15.15 17.16 -48.52
N PRO A 244 16.11 16.35 -49.02
CA PRO A 244 17.06 15.64 -48.17
C PRO A 244 17.99 16.54 -47.33
N ALA A 245 18.32 17.73 -47.84
CA ALA A 245 19.19 18.67 -47.16
C ALA A 245 18.45 19.39 -46.00
N ALA A 246 17.23 19.86 -46.26
CA ALA A 246 16.37 20.45 -45.25
C ALA A 246 16.01 19.45 -44.14
N TYR A 247 15.71 18.19 -44.51
CA TYR A 247 15.46 17.11 -43.55
C TYR A 247 16.66 16.90 -42.60
N ARG A 248 17.87 16.80 -43.17
CA ARG A 248 19.10 16.63 -42.39
C ARG A 248 19.36 17.83 -41.47
N LEU A 249 19.15 19.05 -41.95
CA LEU A 249 19.27 20.26 -41.14
C LEU A 249 18.30 20.24 -39.96
N LEU A 250 17.02 19.97 -40.22
CA LEU A 250 15.98 19.95 -39.20
C LEU A 250 16.22 18.86 -38.15
N ARG A 251 16.60 17.66 -38.59
CA ARG A 251 16.97 16.57 -37.69
C ARG A 251 18.19 16.90 -36.84
N ASN A 252 19.25 17.42 -37.47
CA ASN A 252 20.50 17.74 -36.78
C ASN A 252 20.36 18.93 -35.82
N SER A 253 19.36 19.79 -36.02
CA SER A 253 19.05 20.89 -35.10
C SER A 253 18.61 20.42 -33.70
N GLY A 254 18.23 19.16 -33.54
CA GLY A 254 17.76 18.60 -32.26
C GLY A 254 16.39 19.11 -31.80
N LYS A 255 15.73 19.98 -32.58
CA LYS A 255 14.42 20.55 -32.24
C LYS A 255 13.26 19.57 -32.43
N LEU A 256 13.41 18.63 -33.38
CA LEU A 256 12.43 17.58 -33.64
C LEU A 256 13.11 16.21 -33.57
N THR A 257 12.43 15.26 -32.94
CA THR A 257 12.86 13.87 -32.90
C THR A 257 12.42 13.20 -34.20
N LEU A 258 13.31 13.21 -35.20
CA LEU A 258 13.05 12.66 -36.53
C LEU A 258 13.79 11.32 -36.77
N PRO A 259 13.16 10.37 -37.49
CA PRO A 259 13.79 9.12 -37.88
C PRO A 259 15.14 9.32 -38.57
N HIS A 260 16.09 8.42 -38.33
CA HIS A 260 17.36 8.47 -39.04
C HIS A 260 17.16 8.16 -40.53
N PRO A 261 17.81 8.90 -41.47
CA PRO A 261 17.69 8.63 -42.91
C PRO A 261 17.94 7.18 -43.33
N TYR A 262 18.88 6.50 -42.65
CA TYR A 262 19.13 5.08 -42.85
C TYR A 262 17.87 4.23 -42.56
N TYR A 263 17.20 4.47 -41.43
CA TYR A 263 15.99 3.75 -41.05
C TYR A 263 14.87 3.93 -42.08
N LEU A 264 14.69 5.15 -42.61
CA LEU A 264 13.71 5.43 -43.66
C LEU A 264 14.02 4.68 -44.96
N LYS A 265 15.29 4.63 -45.35
CA LYS A 265 15.73 3.88 -46.55
C LYS A 265 15.50 2.38 -46.38
N THR A 266 15.86 1.80 -45.24
CA THR A 266 15.65 0.37 -44.96
C THR A 266 14.17 0.01 -44.94
N LEU A 267 13.33 0.86 -44.35
CA LEU A 267 11.88 0.65 -44.31
C LEU A 267 11.29 0.61 -45.74
N LEU A 268 11.73 1.51 -46.63
CA LEU A 268 11.32 1.49 -48.03
C LEU A 268 11.94 0.37 -48.85
N GLN A 269 13.15 -0.08 -48.54
CA GLN A 269 13.72 -1.27 -49.18
C GLN A 269 12.90 -2.52 -48.83
N ASN A 270 12.43 -2.63 -47.59
CA ASN A 270 11.56 -3.71 -47.17
C ASN A 270 10.16 -3.67 -47.84
N ILE A 271 9.65 -2.47 -48.14
CA ILE A 271 8.41 -2.29 -48.91
C ILE A 271 8.66 -2.49 -50.42
N GLY A 272 9.83 -2.09 -50.91
CA GLY A 272 10.24 -2.13 -52.32
C GLY A 272 10.68 -3.51 -52.81
N ASN A 273 10.84 -4.48 -51.91
CA ASN A 273 10.90 -5.91 -52.25
C ASN A 273 9.50 -6.48 -52.60
N LEU A 274 8.65 -5.66 -53.22
CA LEU A 274 7.52 -6.13 -54.00
C LEU A 274 8.14 -6.74 -55.26
N GLU A 275 8.04 -8.07 -55.38
CA GLU A 275 8.47 -8.83 -56.54
C GLU A 275 8.12 -8.08 -57.83
N ALA A 276 9.12 -7.86 -58.68
CA ALA A 276 8.93 -7.25 -59.98
C ALA A 276 7.90 -8.07 -60.78
N GLY A 277 6.64 -7.63 -60.79
CA GLY A 277 5.63 -8.28 -61.63
C GLY A 277 4.15 -7.96 -61.38
N VAL A 278 3.67 -7.71 -60.15
CA VAL A 278 2.21 -7.52 -59.95
C VAL A 278 1.89 -6.56 -58.81
N TRP A 279 1.28 -5.42 -59.14
CA TRP A 279 0.52 -4.63 -58.16
C TRP A 279 -0.69 -5.45 -57.71
N LYS A 280 -0.61 -6.11 -56.55
CA LYS A 280 -1.80 -6.71 -55.93
C LYS A 280 -2.62 -5.60 -55.27
N VAL A 281 -3.63 -5.12 -55.98
CA VAL A 281 -4.73 -4.36 -55.37
C VAL A 281 -5.37 -5.28 -54.32
N PRO A 282 -5.59 -4.82 -53.07
CA PRO A 282 -6.19 -5.67 -52.05
C PRO A 282 -7.66 -5.91 -52.41
N THR A 283 -7.96 -7.08 -52.97
CA THR A 283 -9.34 -7.53 -53.13
C THR A 283 -9.89 -7.89 -51.75
N SER A 284 -10.93 -7.17 -51.36
CA SER A 284 -11.78 -7.46 -50.21
C SER A 284 -12.23 -8.93 -50.18
N SER A 285 -11.70 -9.70 -49.23
CA SER A 285 -12.28 -10.91 -48.59
C SER A 285 -11.10 -11.76 -48.10
N THR A 286 -10.88 -11.95 -46.81
CA THR A 286 -11.68 -12.90 -46.04
C THR A 286 -11.36 -12.70 -44.56
N TRP A 287 -12.37 -12.31 -43.78
CA TRP A 287 -12.39 -12.60 -42.36
C TRP A 287 -12.45 -14.13 -42.20
N ARG A 288 -11.40 -14.76 -41.67
CA ARG A 288 -11.55 -16.08 -41.05
C ARG A 288 -11.56 -15.88 -39.54
N ARG A 289 -12.73 -16.13 -38.97
CA ARG A 289 -12.90 -16.49 -37.56
C ARG A 289 -12.12 -17.78 -37.31
N SER A 290 -11.26 -17.74 -36.30
CA SER A 290 -10.98 -18.81 -35.35
C SER A 290 -10.65 -18.16 -34.02
#